data_AF-A0A2T9WQE3-F1
#
_entry.id   AF-A0A2T9WQE3-F1
#
_cell.length_a   1.000
_cell.length_b   1.000
_cell.length_c   1.000
_cell.angle_alpha   90.00
_cell.angle_beta   90.00
_cell.angle_gamma   90.00
#
_symmetry.space_group_name_H-M   'P 1'
#
loop_
_entity.id
_entity.type
_entity.pdbx_description
1 polymer ?
#
loop_
_entity_poly.entity_id
_entity_poly.type
_entity_poly.pdbx_seq_one_letter_code
_entity_poly.pdbx_strand_id
1 'polypeptide(L)'
;MVETLDEKIKEAEQKIIATKSKYERLAMMLKDYAIMLSTYVEIEKIDKGSIPLLWDLIETMESIPYLNINVKTTILYYILHVAIYAESHPDHREEIIKNLREGIKILTNKEGLLKMNELYYFISERLRKIEESYRLLIEETPLQRNQKAKIINLWPKIVYDYYYEHFDIIIEGLLREPTKYEPLYKQLIETNDLREFFEYLQKEYENLRLKKT
;
A
#
# COMPACT_ATOMS: atom_id res chain seq x y z
N MET A 1 -33.94 1.07 13.11
CA MET A 1 -33.06 2.04 13.81
C MET A 1 -31.84 2.22 12.93
N VAL A 2 -31.47 3.46 12.62
CA VAL A 2 -30.22 3.77 11.92
C VAL A 2 -29.14 3.86 13.00
N GLU A 3 -28.08 3.06 12.89
CA GLU A 3 -26.93 3.13 13.80
C GLU A 3 -26.27 4.51 13.73
N THR A 4 -25.96 5.04 14.91
CA THR A 4 -25.25 6.32 15.08
C THR A 4 -23.76 6.17 14.77
N LEU A 5 -23.08 7.27 14.44
CA LEU A 5 -21.63 7.26 14.20
C LEU A 5 -20.84 6.75 15.41
N ASP A 6 -21.29 7.10 16.62
CA ASP A 6 -20.65 6.67 17.86
C ASP A 6 -20.76 5.16 18.08
N GLU A 7 -21.89 4.55 17.70
CA GLU A 7 -22.07 3.09 17.75
C GLU A 7 -21.12 2.39 16.77
N LYS A 8 -20.98 2.92 15.55
CA LYS A 8 -20.06 2.37 14.54
C LYS A 8 -18.60 2.48 14.96
N ILE A 9 -18.20 3.59 15.59
CA ILE A 9 -16.84 3.76 16.13
C ILE A 9 -16.59 2.72 17.23
N LYS A 10 -17.51 2.59 18.18
CA LYS A 10 -17.35 1.65 19.30
C LYS A 10 -17.26 0.19 18.84
N GLU A 11 -18.05 -0.19 17.83
CA GLU A 11 -17.97 -1.53 17.24
C GLU A 11 -16.61 -1.75 16.54
N ALA A 12 -16.15 -0.77 15.75
CA ALA A 12 -14.86 -0.83 15.09
C ALA A 12 -13.70 -0.96 16.11
N GLU A 13 -13.71 -0.14 17.17
CA GLU A 13 -12.72 -0.23 18.26
C GLU A 13 -12.70 -1.61 18.91
N GLN A 14 -13.87 -2.20 19.21
CA GLN A 14 -13.95 -3.54 19.79
C GLN A 14 -13.39 -4.61 18.86
N LYS A 15 -13.69 -4.53 17.56
CA LYS A 15 -13.18 -5.48 16.58
C LYS A 15 -11.68 -5.31 16.34
N ILE A 16 -11.15 -4.08 16.39
CA ILE A 16 -9.71 -3.81 16.37
C ILE A 16 -9.03 -4.48 17.57
N ILE A 17 -9.60 -4.36 18.78
CA ILE A 17 -9.09 -5.02 20.00
C ILE A 17 -9.14 -6.55 19.86
N ALA A 18 -10.22 -7.11 19.31
CA ALA A 18 -10.34 -8.55 19.08
C ALA A 18 -9.33 -9.07 18.06
N THR A 19 -9.12 -8.32 16.97
CA THR A 19 -8.12 -8.60 15.94
C THR A 19 -6.72 -8.52 16.53
N LYS A 20 -6.44 -7.51 17.35
CA LYS A 20 -5.24 -7.41 18.19
C LYS A 20 -4.96 -8.70 18.95
N SER A 21 -5.96 -9.23 19.66
CA SER A 21 -5.82 -10.49 20.40
C SER A 21 -5.57 -11.71 19.50
N LYS A 22 -6.08 -11.72 18.26
CA LYS A 22 -5.86 -12.81 17.28
C LYS A 22 -4.45 -12.77 16.70
N TYR A 23 -3.93 -11.60 16.33
CA TYR A 23 -2.58 -11.42 15.78
C TYR A 23 -1.50 -11.59 16.85
N GLU A 24 -1.73 -11.15 18.08
CA GLU A 24 -0.82 -11.39 19.22
C GLU A 24 -0.61 -12.90 19.50
N ARG A 25 -1.61 -13.74 19.19
CA ARG A 25 -1.53 -15.21 19.37
C ARG A 25 -0.76 -15.95 18.27
N LEU A 26 -0.49 -15.33 17.12
CA LEU A 26 0.04 -16.02 15.93
C LEU A 26 1.56 -15.89 15.71
N ALA A 27 2.30 -15.10 16.50
CA ALA A 27 3.77 -14.88 16.41
C ALA A 27 4.35 -14.39 15.04
N MET A 28 3.59 -14.50 13.95
CA MET A 28 3.68 -13.80 12.67
C MET A 28 2.54 -12.76 12.65
N MET A 29 2.71 -11.45 12.49
CA MET A 29 3.82 -10.60 12.07
C MET A 29 3.78 -9.29 12.89
N LEU A 30 4.71 -9.11 13.83
CA LEU A 30 4.75 -7.92 14.72
C LEU A 30 4.79 -6.60 13.94
N LYS A 31 5.39 -6.58 12.74
CA LYS A 31 5.55 -5.38 11.93
C LYS A 31 4.24 -4.89 11.31
N ASP A 32 3.44 -5.79 10.74
CA ASP A 32 2.19 -5.42 10.05
C ASP A 32 1.11 -5.04 11.06
N TYR A 33 1.08 -5.74 12.19
CA TYR A 33 0.24 -5.40 13.33
C TYR A 33 0.64 -4.05 13.96
N ALA A 34 1.95 -3.77 14.09
CA ALA A 34 2.43 -2.47 14.54
C ALA A 34 2.00 -1.35 13.58
N ILE A 35 2.10 -1.57 12.27
CA ILE A 35 1.64 -0.60 11.26
C ILE A 35 0.14 -0.37 11.37
N MET A 36 -0.67 -1.42 11.52
CA MET A 36 -2.12 -1.29 11.72
C MET A 36 -2.46 -0.46 12.96
N LEU A 37 -1.83 -0.77 14.11
CA LEU A 37 -2.04 0.00 15.34
C LEU A 37 -1.60 1.46 15.20
N SER A 38 -0.41 1.70 14.63
CA SER A 38 0.07 3.06 14.37
C SER A 38 -0.88 3.81 13.44
N THR A 39 -1.37 3.16 12.39
CA THR A 39 -2.35 3.74 11.46
C THR A 39 -3.62 4.15 12.19
N TYR A 40 -4.17 3.25 13.02
CA TYR A 40 -5.35 3.55 13.84
C TYR A 40 -5.11 4.75 14.77
N VAL A 41 -3.99 4.77 15.50
CA VAL A 41 -3.66 5.85 16.45
C VAL A 41 -3.56 7.19 15.74
N GLU A 42 -2.88 7.25 14.59
CA GLU A 42 -2.76 8.52 13.85
C GLU A 42 -4.09 8.96 13.24
N ILE A 43 -4.88 8.03 12.70
CA ILE A 43 -6.24 8.32 12.20
C ILE A 43 -7.14 8.83 13.33
N GLU A 44 -7.14 8.20 14.50
CA GLU A 44 -7.97 8.63 15.64
C GLU A 44 -7.65 10.06 16.07
N LYS A 45 -6.37 10.46 16.07
CA LYS A 45 -5.94 11.82 16.41
C LYS A 45 -6.42 12.85 15.40
N ILE A 46 -6.32 12.55 14.10
CA ILE A 46 -6.62 13.54 13.07
C ILE A 46 -8.09 13.57 12.69
N ASP A 47 -8.75 12.41 12.69
CA ASP A 47 -10.10 12.23 12.20
C ASP A 47 -10.77 10.91 12.66
N LYS A 48 -11.52 10.97 13.76
CA LYS A 48 -12.34 9.84 14.24
C LYS A 48 -13.37 9.35 13.22
N GLY A 49 -13.84 10.21 12.31
CA GLY A 49 -14.80 9.84 11.27
C GLY A 49 -14.24 8.85 10.24
N SER A 50 -12.92 8.73 10.15
CA SER A 50 -12.24 7.76 9.27
C SER A 50 -12.07 6.38 9.91
N ILE A 51 -12.29 6.23 11.22
CA ILE A 51 -12.11 4.93 11.91
C ILE A 51 -13.00 3.83 11.30
N PRO A 52 -14.31 4.04 11.07
CA PRO A 52 -15.14 3.02 10.43
C PRO A 52 -14.65 2.66 9.02
N LEU A 53 -14.18 3.64 8.24
CA LEU A 53 -13.66 3.41 6.88
C LEU A 53 -12.38 2.56 6.89
N LEU A 54 -11.45 2.88 7.80
CA LEU A 54 -10.23 2.09 7.99
C LEU A 54 -10.58 0.65 8.39
N TRP A 55 -11.58 0.48 9.25
CA TRP A 55 -12.03 -0.84 9.68
C TRP A 55 -12.67 -1.63 8.53
N ASP A 56 -13.58 -1.02 7.76
CA ASP A 56 -14.20 -1.65 6.58
C ASP A 56 -13.13 -2.11 5.57
N LEU A 57 -12.08 -1.31 5.37
CA LEU A 57 -10.94 -1.66 4.53
C LEU A 57 -10.20 -2.88 5.07
N ILE A 58 -9.89 -2.93 6.38
CA ILE A 58 -9.22 -4.06 7.03
C ILE A 58 -10.08 -5.33 6.92
N GLU A 59 -11.38 -5.27 7.23
CA GLU A 59 -12.29 -6.41 7.07
C GLU A 59 -12.30 -6.90 5.62
N THR A 60 -12.32 -6.00 4.64
CA THR A 60 -12.30 -6.36 3.22
C THR A 60 -11.00 -7.05 2.85
N MET A 61 -9.85 -6.52 3.28
CA MET A 61 -8.53 -7.15 3.07
C MET A 61 -8.41 -8.52 3.73
N GLU A 62 -8.96 -8.71 4.92
CA GLU A 62 -8.98 -9.99 5.64
C GLU A 62 -9.96 -10.99 5.04
N SER A 63 -11.01 -10.52 4.36
CA SER A 63 -11.96 -11.38 3.64
C SER A 63 -11.39 -12.03 2.37
N ILE A 64 -10.19 -11.62 1.92
CA ILE A 64 -9.51 -12.15 0.74
C ILE A 64 -8.43 -13.14 1.19
N PRO A 65 -8.63 -14.47 1.03
CA PRO A 65 -7.75 -15.49 1.61
C PRO A 65 -6.29 -15.45 1.13
N TYR A 66 -6.03 -14.91 -0.07
CA TYR A 66 -4.71 -14.89 -0.70
C TYR A 66 -4.20 -13.47 -0.97
N LEU A 67 -4.76 -12.46 -0.30
CA LEU A 67 -4.23 -11.10 -0.41
C LEU A 67 -2.84 -11.06 0.24
N ASN A 68 -1.83 -10.74 -0.56
CA ASN A 68 -0.45 -10.71 -0.12
C ASN A 68 -0.28 -9.74 1.05
N ILE A 69 0.47 -10.16 2.07
CA ILE A 69 0.69 -9.32 3.24
C ILE A 69 1.34 -7.99 2.89
N ASN A 70 2.29 -7.96 1.95
CA ASN A 70 2.96 -6.72 1.56
C ASN A 70 1.98 -5.73 0.94
N VAL A 71 0.96 -6.20 0.20
CA VAL A 71 -0.10 -5.32 -0.31
C VAL A 71 -0.88 -4.68 0.85
N LYS A 72 -1.29 -5.47 1.85
CA LYS A 72 -1.97 -4.96 3.05
C LYS A 72 -1.10 -3.94 3.78
N THR A 73 0.16 -4.29 4.02
CA THR A 73 1.12 -3.47 4.75
C THR A 73 1.41 -2.17 4.02
N THR A 74 1.59 -2.20 2.69
CA THR A 74 1.79 -1.00 1.88
C THR A 74 0.58 -0.07 1.95
N ILE A 75 -0.65 -0.59 1.82
CA ILE A 75 -1.87 0.22 1.94
C ILE A 75 -1.94 0.92 3.29
N LEU A 76 -1.79 0.17 4.39
CA LEU A 76 -1.82 0.73 5.75
C LEU A 76 -0.68 1.73 5.99
N TYR A 77 0.51 1.44 5.46
CA TYR A 77 1.66 2.33 5.55
C TYR A 77 1.41 3.68 4.88
N TYR A 78 0.80 3.70 3.69
CA TYR A 78 0.48 4.97 3.02
C TYR A 78 -0.66 5.72 3.71
N ILE A 79 -1.66 5.03 4.26
CA ILE A 79 -2.69 5.67 5.10
C ILE A 79 -2.05 6.36 6.31
N LEU A 80 -1.15 5.66 7.02
CA LEU A 80 -0.39 6.22 8.13
C LEU A 80 0.42 7.45 7.71
N HIS A 81 1.13 7.37 6.57
CA HIS A 81 1.92 8.49 6.06
C HIS A 81 1.07 9.72 5.72
N VAL A 82 -0.08 9.53 5.09
CA VAL A 82 -1.01 10.62 4.79
C VAL A 82 -1.61 11.19 6.07
N ALA A 83 -1.86 10.37 7.08
CA ALA A 83 -2.35 10.82 8.38
C ALA A 83 -1.32 11.71 9.11
N ILE A 84 -0.05 11.28 9.17
CA ILE A 84 1.05 12.08 9.73
C ILE A 84 1.25 13.38 8.93
N TYR A 85 1.10 13.31 7.60
CA TYR A 85 1.20 14.48 6.74
C TYR A 85 0.10 15.51 7.05
N ALA A 86 -1.14 15.07 7.26
CA ALA A 86 -2.25 15.94 7.68
C ALA A 86 -2.01 16.61 9.04
N GLU A 87 -1.41 15.91 10.00
CA GLU A 87 -1.04 16.49 11.30
C GLU A 87 0.03 17.59 11.15
N SER A 88 1.02 17.35 10.27
CA SER A 88 2.14 18.27 10.05
C SER A 88 1.80 19.48 9.18
N HIS A 89 0.66 19.48 8.48
CA HIS A 89 0.23 20.54 7.56
C HIS A 89 -1.16 21.07 7.92
N PRO A 90 -1.30 21.82 9.03
CA PRO A 90 -2.59 22.25 9.55
C PRO A 90 -3.41 23.08 8.54
N ASP A 91 -2.74 23.88 7.71
CA ASP A 91 -3.39 24.75 6.71
C ASP A 91 -4.08 23.96 5.59
N HIS A 92 -3.68 22.71 5.35
CA HIS A 92 -4.24 21.82 4.33
C HIS A 92 -4.93 20.59 4.93
N ARG A 93 -5.00 20.51 6.27
CA ARG A 93 -5.43 19.31 7.01
C ARG A 93 -6.80 18.81 6.59
N GLU A 94 -7.78 19.69 6.43
CA GLU A 94 -9.14 19.30 6.04
C GLU A 94 -9.21 18.70 4.64
N GLU A 95 -8.47 19.27 3.69
CA GLU A 95 -8.37 18.74 2.33
C GLU A 95 -7.70 17.37 2.33
N ILE A 96 -6.59 17.23 3.04
CA ILE A 96 -5.86 15.96 3.16
C ILE A 96 -6.76 14.89 3.80
N ILE A 97 -7.47 15.20 4.89
CA ILE A 97 -8.42 14.27 5.54
C ILE A 97 -9.56 13.89 4.60
N LYS A 98 -10.10 14.85 3.83
CA LYS A 98 -11.15 14.57 2.84
C LYS A 98 -10.65 13.61 1.77
N ASN A 99 -9.46 13.85 1.23
CA ASN A 99 -8.85 13.01 0.20
C ASN A 99 -8.53 11.61 0.76
N LEU A 100 -8.01 11.54 1.99
CA LEU A 100 -7.74 10.31 2.72
C LEU A 100 -9.01 9.45 2.87
N ARG A 101 -10.12 10.05 3.34
CA ARG A 101 -11.41 9.36 3.47
C ARG A 101 -11.88 8.78 2.15
N GLU A 102 -11.77 9.56 1.08
CA GLU A 102 -12.22 9.13 -0.24
C GLU A 102 -11.32 8.03 -0.81
N GLY A 103 -10.00 8.18 -0.67
CA GLY A 103 -9.02 7.16 -1.04
C GLY A 103 -9.25 5.84 -0.31
N ILE A 104 -9.52 5.86 1.00
CA ILE A 104 -9.85 4.65 1.76
C ILE A 104 -11.11 3.98 1.20
N LYS A 105 -12.18 4.73 0.93
CA LYS A 105 -13.41 4.16 0.34
C LYS A 105 -13.15 3.49 -1.02
N ILE A 106 -12.35 4.13 -1.88
CA ILE A 106 -11.98 3.58 -3.19
C ILE A 106 -11.18 2.28 -3.00
N LEU A 107 -10.22 2.26 -2.06
CA LEU A 107 -9.40 1.09 -1.75
C LEU A 107 -10.19 -0.07 -1.10
N THR A 108 -11.34 0.20 -0.48
CA THR A 108 -12.29 -0.81 0.03
C THR A 108 -13.04 -1.54 -1.10
N ASN A 109 -12.58 -1.45 -2.34
CA ASN A 109 -13.06 -2.27 -3.45
C ASN A 109 -12.36 -3.63 -3.48
N LYS A 110 -13.12 -4.72 -3.24
CA LYS A 110 -12.59 -6.10 -3.24
C LYS A 110 -11.96 -6.52 -4.57
N GLU A 111 -12.56 -6.16 -5.69
CA GLU A 111 -12.03 -6.48 -7.03
C GLU A 111 -10.72 -5.71 -7.29
N GLY A 112 -10.68 -4.44 -6.91
CA GLY A 112 -9.46 -3.65 -7.00
C GLY A 112 -8.34 -4.13 -6.08
N LEU A 113 -8.65 -4.62 -4.88
CA LEU A 113 -7.67 -5.29 -4.00
C LEU A 113 -7.11 -6.57 -4.63
N LEU A 114 -7.95 -7.38 -5.29
CA LEU A 114 -7.49 -8.56 -6.04
C LEU A 114 -6.59 -8.16 -7.21
N LYS A 115 -6.96 -7.13 -7.96
CA LYS A 115 -6.16 -6.64 -9.10
C LYS A 115 -4.83 -6.02 -8.67
N MET A 116 -4.79 -5.28 -7.57
CA MET A 116 -3.54 -4.84 -6.95
C MET A 116 -2.67 -6.03 -6.52
N ASN A 117 -3.28 -7.09 -5.98
CA ASN A 117 -2.56 -8.31 -5.64
C ASN A 117 -1.95 -8.99 -6.87
N GLU A 118 -2.71 -9.09 -7.97
CA GLU A 118 -2.21 -9.62 -9.24
C GLU A 118 -1.04 -8.79 -9.78
N LEU A 119 -1.18 -7.45 -9.77
CA LEU A 119 -0.12 -6.53 -10.18
C LEU A 119 1.14 -6.69 -9.32
N TYR A 120 0.98 -6.79 -7.99
CA TYR A 120 2.08 -7.04 -7.07
C TYR A 120 2.83 -8.32 -7.45
N TYR A 121 2.12 -9.44 -7.66
CA TYR A 121 2.77 -10.70 -8.07
C TYR A 121 3.43 -10.61 -9.44
N PHE A 122 2.79 -9.94 -10.40
CA PHE A 122 3.36 -9.72 -11.73
C PHE A 122 4.70 -8.98 -11.64
N ILE A 123 4.75 -7.91 -10.84
CA ILE A 123 5.96 -7.15 -10.57
C ILE A 123 6.99 -8.04 -9.87
N SER A 124 6.64 -8.69 -8.76
CA SER A 124 7.57 -9.55 -8.00
C SER A 124 8.17 -10.67 -8.85
N GLU A 125 7.40 -11.31 -9.74
CA GLU A 125 7.92 -12.35 -10.63
C GLU A 125 8.88 -11.81 -11.69
N ARG A 126 8.61 -10.61 -12.24
CA ARG A 126 9.57 -9.91 -13.11
C ARG A 126 10.85 -9.60 -12.37
N LEU A 127 10.75 -9.13 -11.12
CA LEU A 127 11.92 -8.83 -10.29
C LEU A 127 12.77 -10.05 -10.03
N ARG A 128 12.14 -11.18 -9.70
CA ARG A 128 12.85 -12.44 -9.48
C ARG A 128 13.67 -12.87 -10.69
N LYS A 129 13.10 -12.75 -11.90
CA LYS A 129 13.80 -13.06 -13.16
C LYS A 129 14.97 -12.11 -13.42
N ILE A 130 14.79 -10.82 -13.13
CA ILE A 130 15.85 -9.82 -13.28
C ILE A 130 16.97 -10.07 -12.27
N GLU A 131 16.64 -10.38 -11.02
CA GLU A 131 17.62 -10.73 -9.97
C GLU A 131 18.43 -11.97 -10.36
N GLU A 132 17.77 -13.02 -10.83
CA GLU A 132 18.42 -14.25 -11.29
C GLU A 132 19.39 -13.98 -12.46
N SER A 133 18.91 -13.27 -13.49
CA SER A 133 19.73 -12.88 -14.65
C SER A 133 20.94 -12.05 -14.23
N TYR A 134 20.75 -11.14 -13.27
CA TYR A 134 21.81 -10.27 -12.77
C TYR A 134 22.84 -11.03 -11.93
N ARG A 135 22.40 -11.98 -11.09
CA ARG A 135 23.30 -12.86 -10.33
C ARG A 135 24.20 -13.68 -11.25
N LEU A 136 23.62 -14.29 -12.29
CA LEU A 136 24.37 -15.04 -13.30
C LEU A 136 25.43 -14.15 -13.98
N LEU A 137 25.06 -12.95 -14.40
CA LEU A 137 25.99 -12.00 -15.01
C LEU A 137 27.16 -11.65 -14.07
N ILE A 138 26.91 -11.43 -12.78
CA ILE A 138 27.96 -11.14 -11.79
C ILE A 138 28.88 -12.34 -11.55
N GLU A 139 28.32 -13.56 -11.53
CA GLU A 139 29.10 -14.79 -11.40
C GLU A 139 30.08 -14.94 -12.56
N GLU A 140 29.65 -14.64 -13.78
CA GLU A 140 30.46 -14.71 -15.01
C GLU A 140 31.46 -13.54 -15.15
N THR A 141 31.21 -12.39 -14.51
CA THR A 141 32.08 -11.22 -14.61
C THR A 141 33.38 -11.40 -13.79
N PRO A 142 34.58 -11.05 -14.31
CA PRO A 142 35.85 -11.20 -13.59
C PRO A 142 36.07 -10.10 -12.53
N LEU A 143 35.15 -9.98 -11.58
CA LEU A 143 35.24 -9.07 -10.44
C LEU A 143 35.86 -9.76 -9.22
N GLN A 144 36.52 -8.98 -8.37
CA GLN A 144 36.97 -9.49 -7.07
C GLN A 144 35.76 -9.86 -6.19
N ARG A 145 35.92 -10.90 -5.35
CA ARG A 145 34.82 -11.45 -4.52
C ARG A 145 34.10 -10.40 -3.66
N ASN A 146 34.84 -9.42 -3.13
CA ASN A 146 34.30 -8.30 -2.35
C ASN A 146 33.47 -7.32 -3.20
N GLN A 147 33.83 -7.10 -4.46
CA GLN A 147 33.09 -6.27 -5.40
C GLN A 147 31.79 -6.99 -5.81
N LYS A 148 31.84 -8.29 -6.12
CA LYS A 148 30.65 -9.11 -6.40
C LYS A 148 29.65 -9.05 -5.25
N ALA A 149 30.13 -9.23 -4.01
CA ALA A 149 29.28 -9.18 -2.82
C ALA A 149 28.61 -7.81 -2.61
N LYS A 150 29.35 -6.70 -2.82
CA LYS A 150 28.77 -5.34 -2.72
C LYS A 150 27.65 -5.11 -3.73
N ILE A 151 27.87 -5.53 -4.97
CA ILE A 151 26.91 -5.34 -6.05
C ILE A 151 25.66 -6.20 -5.82
N ILE A 152 25.83 -7.47 -5.45
CA ILE A 152 24.72 -8.37 -5.08
C ILE A 152 23.88 -7.79 -3.93
N ASN A 153 24.52 -7.14 -2.95
CA ASN A 153 23.79 -6.56 -1.81
C ASN A 153 23.09 -5.22 -2.14
N LEU A 154 23.58 -4.47 -3.13
CA LEU A 154 22.96 -3.20 -3.56
C LEU A 154 21.79 -3.42 -4.52
N TRP A 155 21.83 -4.50 -5.29
CA TRP A 155 20.86 -4.77 -6.34
C TRP A 155 19.42 -4.94 -5.86
N PRO A 156 19.13 -5.71 -4.79
CA PRO A 156 17.78 -5.80 -4.23
C PRO A 156 17.20 -4.43 -3.89
N LYS A 157 18.02 -3.50 -3.40
CA LYS A 157 17.58 -2.14 -3.09
C LYS A 157 17.22 -1.36 -4.34
N ILE A 158 18.08 -1.34 -5.35
CA ILE A 158 17.84 -0.62 -6.62
C ILE A 158 16.59 -1.16 -7.32
N VAL A 159 16.43 -2.47 -7.32
CA VAL A 159 15.31 -3.15 -7.96
C VAL A 159 14.02 -2.94 -7.17
N TYR A 160 14.09 -3.01 -5.84
CA TYR A 160 12.97 -2.73 -4.96
C TYR A 160 12.48 -1.29 -5.14
N ASP A 161 13.40 -0.32 -5.05
CA ASP A 161 13.11 1.11 -5.19
C ASP A 161 12.49 1.38 -6.58
N TYR A 162 13.01 0.75 -7.65
CA TYR A 162 12.48 1.02 -8.99
C TYR A 162 11.10 0.41 -9.26
N TYR A 163 10.80 -0.79 -8.78
CA TYR A 163 9.58 -1.50 -9.20
C TYR A 163 8.42 -1.36 -8.22
N TYR A 164 8.68 -1.31 -6.91
CA TYR A 164 7.60 -1.11 -5.95
C TYR A 164 7.11 0.33 -5.94
N GLU A 165 7.92 1.32 -6.33
CA GLU A 165 7.46 2.71 -6.53
C GLU A 165 6.28 2.82 -7.53
N HIS A 166 6.22 1.94 -8.53
CA HIS A 166 5.12 1.94 -9.52
C HIS A 166 3.84 1.31 -8.98
N PHE A 167 3.96 0.39 -8.01
CA PHE A 167 2.80 -0.17 -7.32
C PHE A 167 2.25 0.85 -6.31
N ASP A 168 3.17 1.46 -5.57
CA ASP A 168 2.90 2.41 -4.51
C ASP A 168 2.22 3.70 -5.01
N ILE A 169 2.52 4.14 -6.24
CA ILE A 169 1.96 5.35 -6.85
C ILE A 169 0.44 5.35 -6.93
N ILE A 170 -0.18 4.19 -7.11
CA ILE A 170 -1.63 4.04 -7.19
C ILE A 170 -2.22 4.26 -5.80
N ILE A 171 -1.63 3.63 -4.78
CA ILE A 171 -2.10 3.70 -3.39
C ILE A 171 -1.91 5.12 -2.85
N GLU A 172 -0.70 5.68 -2.95
CA GLU A 172 -0.42 7.04 -2.48
C GLU A 172 -1.28 8.06 -3.23
N GLY A 173 -1.38 7.90 -4.56
CA GLY A 173 -2.19 8.76 -5.43
C GLY A 173 -3.66 8.77 -5.05
N LEU A 174 -4.27 7.62 -4.79
CA LEU A 174 -5.66 7.53 -4.34
C LEU A 174 -5.88 8.22 -2.98
N LEU A 175 -4.91 8.13 -2.07
CA LEU A 175 -5.02 8.70 -0.73
C LEU A 175 -4.78 10.21 -0.71
N ARG A 176 -4.00 10.75 -1.65
CA ARG A 176 -3.63 12.18 -1.70
C ARG A 176 -4.42 12.99 -2.72
N GLU A 177 -4.70 12.43 -3.90
CA GLU A 177 -5.39 13.08 -5.01
C GLU A 177 -6.41 12.12 -5.68
N PRO A 178 -7.44 11.63 -4.95
CA PRO A 178 -8.32 10.57 -5.43
C PRO A 178 -8.95 10.85 -6.80
N THR A 179 -9.34 12.10 -7.07
CA THR A 179 -9.93 12.49 -8.37
C THR A 179 -8.99 12.31 -9.55
N LYS A 180 -7.67 12.42 -9.34
CA LYS A 180 -6.65 12.24 -10.37
C LYS A 180 -6.30 10.77 -10.57
N TYR A 181 -6.27 9.97 -9.50
CA TYR A 181 -5.79 8.57 -9.55
C TYR A 181 -6.91 7.53 -9.65
N GLU A 182 -8.18 7.88 -9.36
CA GLU A 182 -9.31 6.97 -9.56
C GLU A 182 -9.42 6.46 -11.00
N PRO A 183 -9.22 7.27 -12.07
CA PRO A 183 -9.20 6.75 -13.44
C PRO A 183 -8.10 5.70 -13.67
N LEU A 184 -6.90 5.91 -13.11
CA LEU A 184 -5.80 4.94 -13.19
C LEU A 184 -6.14 3.64 -12.46
N TYR A 185 -6.78 3.75 -11.29
CA TYR A 185 -7.24 2.60 -10.53
C TYR A 185 -8.34 1.81 -11.25
N LYS A 186 -9.27 2.50 -11.92
CA LYS A 186 -10.28 1.85 -12.78
C LYS A 186 -9.64 1.13 -13.95
N GLN A 187 -8.65 1.74 -14.61
CA GLN A 187 -7.88 1.09 -15.67
C GLN A 187 -7.16 -0.18 -15.16
N LEU A 188 -6.60 -0.15 -13.96
CA LEU A 188 -6.03 -1.35 -13.33
C LEU A 188 -7.08 -2.45 -13.15
N ILE A 189 -8.27 -2.10 -12.63
CA ILE A 189 -9.34 -3.06 -12.38
C ILE A 189 -9.80 -3.71 -13.69
N GLU A 190 -10.02 -2.91 -14.71
CA GLU A 190 -10.60 -3.32 -15.99
C GLU A 190 -9.60 -4.03 -16.92
N THR A 191 -8.29 -3.91 -16.67
CA THR A 191 -7.29 -4.49 -17.57
C THR A 191 -7.23 -6.02 -17.50
N ASN A 192 -7.25 -6.61 -18.69
CA ASN A 192 -6.94 -8.03 -18.90
C ASN A 192 -5.44 -8.26 -19.21
N ASP A 193 -4.69 -7.19 -19.49
CA ASP A 193 -3.25 -7.24 -19.77
C ASP A 193 -2.48 -6.40 -18.73
N LEU A 194 -2.03 -7.07 -17.66
CA LEU A 194 -1.20 -6.45 -16.63
C LEU A 194 0.18 -6.02 -17.14
N ARG A 195 0.66 -6.62 -18.24
CA ARG A 195 1.93 -6.21 -18.84
C ARG A 195 1.79 -4.86 -19.51
N GLU A 196 0.76 -4.69 -20.35
CA GLU A 196 0.50 -3.41 -21.01
C GLU A 196 0.23 -2.31 -19.97
N PHE A 197 -0.58 -2.62 -18.95
CA PHE A 197 -0.83 -1.68 -17.85
C PHE A 197 0.45 -1.28 -17.11
N PHE A 198 1.31 -2.25 -16.77
CA PHE A 198 2.57 -1.97 -16.09
C PHE A 198 3.54 -1.17 -16.98
N GLU A 199 3.62 -1.46 -18.28
CA GLU A 199 4.42 -0.69 -19.22
C GLU A 199 3.93 0.76 -19.35
N TYR A 200 2.62 0.98 -19.29
CA TYR A 200 2.03 2.31 -19.21
C TYR A 200 2.44 3.02 -17.92
N LEU A 201 2.32 2.37 -16.75
CA LEU A 201 2.77 2.94 -15.47
C LEU A 201 4.23 3.37 -15.52
N GLN A 202 5.10 2.57 -16.14
CA GLN A 202 6.53 2.88 -16.27
C GLN A 202 6.78 4.10 -17.15
N LYS A 203 6.05 4.24 -18.27
CA LYS A 203 6.19 5.38 -19.18
C LYS A 203 5.69 6.68 -18.56
N GLU A 204 4.58 6.61 -17.82
CA GLU A 204 3.94 7.77 -17.23
C GLU A 204 4.42 8.07 -15.80
N TYR A 205 5.38 7.31 -15.26
CA TYR A 205 5.80 7.39 -13.87
C TYR A 205 6.13 8.83 -13.43
N GLU A 206 6.91 9.57 -14.20
CA GLU A 206 7.28 10.96 -13.85
C GLU A 206 6.08 11.93 -13.85
N ASN A 207 5.06 11.67 -14.66
CA ASN A 207 3.82 12.47 -14.69
C ASN A 207 2.87 12.08 -13.56
N LEU A 208 2.87 10.79 -13.20
CA LEU A 208 2.06 10.21 -12.15
C LEU A 208 2.69 10.37 -10.77
N ARG A 209 3.98 10.67 -10.64
CA ARG A 209 4.60 10.77 -9.32
C ARG A 209 4.12 12.05 -8.63
N LEU A 210 3.67 11.92 -7.40
CA LEU A 210 3.34 13.06 -6.57
C LEU A 210 4.61 13.88 -6.31
N LYS A 211 4.55 15.19 -6.58
CA LYS A 211 5.69 16.07 -6.31
C LYS A 211 5.87 16.15 -4.80
N LYS A 212 7.09 15.90 -4.33
CA LYS A 212 7.46 16.15 -2.93
C LYS A 212 7.40 17.66 -2.70
N THR A 213 6.29 18.13 -2.14
CA THR A 213 6.14 19.47 -1.55
C THR A 213 6.70 19.47 -0.15
#